data_AF-A0A1F7P8M2-F1
#
_entry.id   AF-A0A1F7P8M2-F1
#
_cell.length_a   1.000
_cell.length_b   1.000
_cell.length_c   1.000
_cell.angle_alpha   90.00
_cell.angle_beta   90.00
_cell.angle_gamma   90.00
#
_symmetry.space_group_name_H-M   'P 1'
#
loop_
_entity.id
_entity.type
_entity.pdbx_description
1 polymer ?
#
loop_
_entity_poly.entity_id
_entity_poly.type
_entity_poly.pdbx_seq_one_letter_code
_entity_poly.pdbx_strand_id
1 'polypeptide(L)'
;MRRADQEFRLRRVVRDALGQTHVRLDQVHQGVPVVGRQLVVHFDRGGSPRSITGAYLAGITAATRPLVSAQDAQDAARRQFPGALSNPPAVDLVLYPTSGGAQLAYRVVLADDATPRRVVAFVDALTGALVHSYNDLRSLAPAPIWPSAGGSASSAGAQTSEAAIAGVTGVGNSLYSGTVAIETTKNILAYTMVDGLRGGQSTVDMRNGTFFGLTFRDRDNTWGDGTTGDRASAGVDGHFGAEMTWDYYLNVHERNGIYDDGVGALSRVHYSVNYNNAFWSDTCKCMTYGDGDGSLFSPLTSLDVAGHEMTHGVTSATADLIYDNQSGGLNEAMSDIFGTMVEYYAAANGATKTPNYLIGEDVFTPGTPGDALRYMANPTQDGNSIDNFEDYSDFIDVHYTSGIANVAFYLLAEGGTHPSTGLPVTGIGRDKAEQIFYLALTGYMISSETFAQARADTIQAATDLFGGTSPEVTSVGQAWDSVCVPTTACAR
;
A
#
# COMPACT_ATOMS: atom_id res chain seq x y z
N MET A 1 -24.87 -31.60 2.43
CA MET A 1 -23.82 -30.84 1.72
C MET A 1 -24.37 -29.46 1.44
N ARG A 2 -23.69 -28.40 1.88
CA ARG A 2 -24.01 -27.03 1.43
C ARG A 2 -23.47 -26.85 0.02
N ARG A 3 -24.11 -26.00 -0.79
CA ARG A 3 -23.65 -25.79 -2.18
C ARG A 3 -22.61 -24.68 -2.22
N ALA A 4 -21.48 -24.94 -2.88
CA ALA A 4 -20.34 -24.01 -2.92
C ALA A 4 -20.68 -22.66 -3.59
N ASP A 5 -21.59 -22.66 -4.58
CA ASP A 5 -22.10 -21.44 -5.24
C ASP A 5 -22.93 -20.54 -4.31
N GLN A 6 -23.39 -21.07 -3.17
CA GLN A 6 -24.10 -20.32 -2.14
C GLN A 6 -23.20 -19.84 -1.01
N GLU A 7 -21.94 -20.28 -0.97
CA GLU A 7 -20.97 -19.94 0.07
C GLU A 7 -19.78 -19.13 -0.43
N PHE A 8 -19.53 -19.11 -1.74
CA PHE A 8 -18.40 -18.41 -2.34
C PHE A 8 -18.78 -17.66 -3.60
N ARG A 9 -18.16 -16.49 -3.77
CA ARG A 9 -18.16 -15.72 -5.02
C ARG A 9 -16.75 -15.67 -5.58
N LEU A 10 -16.60 -15.99 -6.87
CA LEU A 10 -15.32 -15.81 -7.55
C LEU A 10 -14.95 -14.33 -7.54
N ARG A 11 -13.78 -14.02 -6.96
CA ARG A 11 -13.20 -12.68 -6.97
C ARG A 11 -12.25 -12.51 -8.13
N ARG A 12 -11.30 -13.45 -8.29
CA ARG A 12 -10.27 -13.38 -9.34
C ARG A 12 -9.63 -14.74 -9.59
N VAL A 13 -9.13 -14.93 -10.80
CA VAL A 13 -8.20 -15.99 -11.16
C VAL A 13 -6.92 -15.35 -11.66
N VAL A 14 -5.78 -15.71 -11.08
CA VAL A 14 -4.45 -15.21 -11.47
C VAL A 14 -3.58 -16.39 -11.86
N ARG A 15 -2.74 -16.21 -12.87
CA ARG A 15 -1.63 -17.12 -13.16
C ARG A 15 -0.33 -16.43 -12.78
N ASP A 16 0.48 -17.06 -11.93
CA ASP A 16 1.76 -16.49 -11.49
C ASP A 16 2.87 -16.71 -12.54
N ALA A 17 4.04 -16.11 -12.32
CA ALA A 17 5.23 -16.29 -13.17
C ALA A 17 5.74 -17.75 -13.16
N LEU A 18 5.42 -18.51 -12.10
CA LEU A 18 5.67 -19.94 -12.04
C LEU A 18 4.62 -20.74 -12.84
N GLY A 19 3.68 -20.13 -13.55
CA GLY A 19 2.64 -20.80 -14.33
C GLY A 19 1.58 -21.53 -13.50
N GLN A 20 1.57 -21.36 -12.18
CA GLN A 20 0.52 -21.83 -11.28
C GLN A 20 -0.73 -20.98 -11.42
N THR A 21 -1.88 -21.49 -10.98
CA THR A 21 -3.14 -20.72 -11.01
C THR A 21 -3.71 -20.58 -9.61
N HIS A 22 -4.04 -19.34 -9.22
CA HIS A 22 -4.62 -18.98 -7.94
C HIS A 22 -6.06 -18.51 -8.14
N VAL A 23 -7.02 -19.25 -7.57
CA VAL A 23 -8.45 -18.93 -7.65
C VAL A 23 -8.89 -18.35 -6.32
N ARG A 24 -9.11 -17.04 -6.28
CA ARG A 24 -9.57 -16.33 -5.09
C ARG A 24 -11.09 -16.26 -5.04
N LEU A 25 -11.63 -16.64 -3.88
CA LEU A 25 -13.05 -16.73 -3.59
C LEU A 25 -13.36 -15.88 -2.35
N ASP A 26 -14.29 -14.93 -2.47
CA ASP A 26 -14.87 -14.25 -1.30
C ASP A 26 -15.94 -15.13 -0.67
N GLN A 27 -15.92 -15.30 0.65
CA GLN A 27 -17.00 -15.98 1.36
C GLN A 27 -18.28 -15.12 1.32
N VAL A 28 -19.40 -15.77 1.03
CA VAL A 28 -20.74 -15.19 1.12
C VAL A 28 -21.63 -16.07 2.00
N HIS A 29 -22.62 -15.47 2.65
CA HIS A 29 -23.67 -16.20 3.35
C HIS A 29 -25.03 -15.66 2.93
N GLN A 30 -25.83 -16.52 2.29
CA GLN A 30 -27.13 -16.15 1.69
C GLN A 30 -27.04 -14.90 0.79
N GLY A 31 -25.95 -14.78 0.04
CA GLY A 31 -25.70 -13.66 -0.87
C GLY A 31 -25.06 -12.41 -0.24
N VAL A 32 -24.88 -12.38 1.08
CA VAL A 32 -24.20 -11.26 1.78
C VAL A 32 -22.70 -11.59 1.95
N PRO A 33 -21.77 -10.73 1.49
CA PRO A 33 -20.33 -10.94 1.66
C PRO A 33 -19.90 -10.96 3.13
N VAL A 34 -18.93 -11.80 3.48
CA VAL A 34 -18.33 -11.85 4.81
C VAL A 34 -16.98 -11.13 4.77
N VAL A 35 -16.85 -10.04 5.52
CA VAL A 35 -15.66 -9.16 5.49
C VAL A 35 -14.41 -9.95 5.88
N GLY A 36 -13.34 -9.82 5.09
CA GLY A 36 -12.05 -10.45 5.38
C GLY A 36 -12.03 -11.98 5.27
N ARG A 37 -13.11 -12.64 4.83
CA ARG A 37 -13.15 -14.10 4.72
C ARG A 37 -13.04 -14.52 3.27
N GLN A 38 -11.89 -15.10 2.95
CA GLN A 38 -11.50 -15.48 1.60
C GLN A 38 -10.85 -16.85 1.63
N LEU A 39 -11.03 -17.61 0.56
CA LEU A 39 -10.22 -18.78 0.26
C LEU A 39 -9.48 -18.54 -1.05
N VAL A 40 -8.22 -18.97 -1.10
CA VAL A 40 -7.46 -19.04 -2.34
C VAL A 40 -7.14 -20.50 -2.61
N VAL A 41 -7.58 -21.01 -3.76
CA VAL A 41 -7.26 -22.38 -4.19
C VAL A 41 -6.08 -22.30 -5.15
N HIS A 42 -5.00 -23.00 -4.83
CA HIS A 42 -3.76 -22.99 -5.59
C HIS A 42 -3.70 -24.25 -6.46
N PHE A 43 -3.50 -24.06 -7.75
CA PHE A 43 -3.36 -25.11 -8.74
C PHE A 43 -1.95 -25.10 -9.32
N ASP A 44 -1.38 -26.28 -9.54
CA ASP A 44 -0.10 -26.40 -10.24
C ASP A 44 -0.20 -26.00 -11.71
N ARG A 45 0.95 -26.02 -12.41
CA ARG A 45 1.04 -25.71 -13.86
C ARG A 45 0.16 -26.61 -14.72
N GLY A 46 -0.13 -27.83 -14.26
CA GLY A 46 -0.99 -28.81 -14.92
C GLY A 46 -2.48 -28.67 -14.59
N GLY A 47 -2.86 -27.74 -13.71
CA GLY A 47 -4.23 -27.50 -13.28
C GLY A 47 -4.72 -28.43 -12.16
N SER A 48 -3.82 -29.14 -11.46
CA SER A 48 -4.20 -29.96 -10.30
C SER A 48 -4.20 -29.12 -9.02
N PRO A 49 -5.21 -29.23 -8.14
CA PRO A 49 -5.24 -28.49 -6.89
C PRO A 49 -4.13 -28.99 -5.95
N ARG A 50 -3.36 -28.06 -5.37
CA ARG A 50 -2.24 -28.32 -4.46
C ARG A 50 -2.56 -27.98 -3.01
N SER A 51 -3.06 -26.78 -2.78
CA SER A 51 -3.30 -26.24 -1.44
C SER A 51 -4.45 -25.23 -1.44
N ILE A 52 -4.88 -24.87 -0.24
CA ILE A 52 -5.85 -23.79 -0.01
C ILE A 52 -5.29 -22.92 1.11
N THR A 53 -5.19 -21.61 0.89
CA THR A 53 -4.95 -20.62 1.96
C THR A 53 -6.19 -19.79 2.22
N GLY A 54 -6.18 -19.06 3.34
CA GLY A 54 -7.19 -18.08 3.70
C GLY A 54 -7.90 -18.34 5.02
N ALA A 55 -9.09 -17.74 5.16
CA ALA A 55 -9.89 -17.76 6.37
C ALA A 55 -11.37 -17.92 6.02
N TYR A 56 -12.03 -18.88 6.67
CA TYR A 56 -13.45 -19.18 6.48
C TYR A 56 -14.19 -19.18 7.81
N LEU A 57 -15.33 -18.47 7.86
CA LEU A 57 -16.20 -18.43 9.04
C LEU A 57 -17.32 -19.45 8.91
N ALA A 58 -17.17 -20.59 9.56
CA ALA A 58 -18.18 -21.65 9.57
C ALA A 58 -19.38 -21.30 10.48
N GLY A 59 -20.52 -21.95 10.23
CA GLY A 59 -21.65 -21.90 11.17
C GLY A 59 -22.34 -20.56 11.33
N ILE A 60 -22.23 -19.64 10.35
CA ILE A 60 -22.94 -18.35 10.38
C ILE A 60 -24.44 -18.58 10.53
N THR A 61 -25.02 -18.00 11.58
CA THR A 61 -26.47 -17.98 11.88
C THR A 61 -27.06 -16.56 11.83
N ALA A 62 -26.24 -15.55 11.52
CA ALA A 62 -26.64 -14.16 11.47
C ALA A 62 -27.77 -13.93 10.45
N ALA A 63 -28.67 -13.01 10.77
CA ALA A 63 -29.67 -12.55 9.82
C ALA A 63 -28.99 -11.87 8.62
N THR A 64 -29.61 -11.93 7.45
CA THR A 64 -29.12 -11.30 6.21
C THR A 64 -30.07 -10.23 5.68
N ARG A 65 -31.19 -10.00 6.38
CA ARG A 65 -32.15 -8.96 6.08
C ARG A 65 -31.97 -7.78 7.04
N PRO A 66 -31.67 -6.57 6.55
CA PRO A 66 -31.51 -5.40 7.40
C PRO A 66 -32.88 -4.90 7.92
N LEU A 67 -32.87 -4.31 9.13
CA LEU A 67 -34.01 -3.56 9.69
C LEU A 67 -33.80 -2.04 9.60
N VAL A 68 -32.53 -1.61 9.53
CA VAL A 68 -32.09 -0.23 9.32
C VAL A 68 -31.90 -0.01 7.82
N SER A 69 -32.23 1.17 7.30
CA SER A 69 -31.99 1.48 5.90
C SER A 69 -30.52 1.82 5.64
N ALA A 70 -30.05 1.64 4.40
CA ALA A 70 -28.71 2.06 4.01
C ALA A 70 -28.49 3.57 4.24
N GLN A 71 -29.53 4.40 4.05
CA GLN A 71 -29.47 5.83 4.30
C GLN A 71 -29.27 6.15 5.79
N ASP A 72 -30.02 5.49 6.67
CA ASP A 72 -29.87 5.67 8.13
C ASP A 72 -28.48 5.24 8.60
N ALA A 73 -27.92 4.18 8.01
CA ALA A 73 -26.56 3.74 8.29
C ALA A 73 -25.51 4.76 7.81
N GLN A 74 -25.67 5.33 6.62
CA GLN A 74 -24.83 6.42 6.14
C GLN A 74 -24.91 7.64 7.07
N ASP A 75 -26.11 8.02 7.51
CA ASP A 75 -26.30 9.13 8.44
C ASP A 75 -25.68 8.83 9.81
N ALA A 76 -25.75 7.59 10.29
CA ALA A 76 -25.07 7.14 11.50
C ALA A 76 -23.54 7.25 11.37
N ALA A 77 -22.95 6.79 10.26
CA ALA A 77 -21.52 6.90 10.01
C ALA A 77 -21.08 8.37 9.86
N ARG A 78 -21.84 9.21 9.15
CA ARG A 78 -21.54 10.64 9.01
C ARG A 78 -21.55 11.40 10.34
N ARG A 79 -22.33 10.97 11.34
CA ARG A 79 -22.30 11.61 12.67
C ARG A 79 -20.94 11.49 13.36
N GLN A 80 -20.20 10.43 13.07
CA GLN A 80 -18.84 10.21 13.58
C GLN A 80 -17.77 10.89 12.71
N PHE A 81 -18.16 11.35 11.52
CA PHE A 81 -17.28 11.91 10.52
C PHE A 81 -17.85 13.23 9.96
N PRO A 82 -17.89 14.29 10.78
CA PRO A 82 -18.42 15.57 10.35
C PRO A 82 -17.54 16.23 9.29
N GLY A 83 -18.14 16.96 8.36
CA GLY A 83 -17.45 17.74 7.33
C GLY A 83 -17.90 17.41 5.91
N ALA A 84 -17.23 18.03 4.93
CA ALA A 84 -17.49 17.74 3.53
C ALA A 84 -16.97 16.35 3.16
N LEU A 85 -17.58 15.75 2.13
CA LEU A 85 -17.08 14.53 1.52
C LEU A 85 -16.72 14.85 0.06
N SER A 86 -15.69 14.19 -0.45
CA SER A 86 -15.33 14.28 -1.87
C SER A 86 -16.39 13.67 -2.77
N ASN A 87 -17.02 12.59 -2.29
CA ASN A 87 -17.99 11.80 -3.04
C ASN A 87 -19.13 11.34 -2.12
N PRO A 88 -20.31 10.99 -2.65
CA PRO A 88 -21.35 10.31 -1.87
C PRO A 88 -20.77 9.05 -1.18
N PRO A 89 -21.17 8.75 0.08
CA PRO A 89 -20.67 7.57 0.77
C PRO A 89 -20.98 6.29 -0.02
N ALA A 90 -19.97 5.45 -0.23
CA ALA A 90 -20.22 4.10 -0.70
C ALA A 90 -20.82 3.28 0.45
N VAL A 91 -21.84 2.47 0.16
CA VAL A 91 -22.49 1.64 1.17
C VAL A 91 -22.82 0.27 0.60
N ASP A 92 -22.46 -0.78 1.33
CA ASP A 92 -22.81 -2.15 1.01
C ASP A 92 -23.16 -2.97 2.25
N LEU A 93 -24.09 -3.91 2.10
CA LEU A 93 -24.51 -4.81 3.17
C LEU A 93 -23.51 -5.96 3.27
N VAL A 94 -22.98 -6.18 4.47
CA VAL A 94 -21.94 -7.18 4.74
C VAL A 94 -22.21 -7.92 6.05
N LEU A 95 -21.55 -9.05 6.22
CA LEU A 95 -21.41 -9.73 7.49
C LEU A 95 -20.03 -9.42 8.05
N TYR A 96 -20.01 -8.67 9.16
CA TYR A 96 -18.79 -8.33 9.89
C TYR A 96 -18.47 -9.44 10.90
N PRO A 97 -17.29 -10.10 10.81
CA PRO A 97 -16.87 -11.08 11.81
C PRO A 97 -16.69 -10.45 13.19
N THR A 98 -17.18 -11.12 14.23
CA THR A 98 -17.00 -10.72 15.64
C THR A 98 -16.60 -11.94 16.47
N SER A 99 -16.24 -11.75 17.74
CA SER A 99 -16.01 -12.86 18.67
C SER A 99 -17.25 -13.76 18.86
N GLY A 100 -18.46 -13.23 18.62
CA GLY A 100 -19.72 -13.96 18.65
C GLY A 100 -20.12 -14.63 17.32
N GLY A 101 -19.26 -14.61 16.29
CA GLY A 101 -19.53 -15.17 14.97
C GLY A 101 -19.56 -14.09 13.89
N ALA A 102 -20.75 -13.72 13.41
CA ALA A 102 -20.91 -12.66 12.41
C ALA A 102 -22.10 -11.77 12.78
N GLN A 103 -22.00 -10.49 12.44
CA GLN A 103 -23.06 -9.50 12.62
C GLN A 103 -23.40 -8.86 11.28
N LEU A 104 -24.69 -8.71 10.99
CA LEU A 104 -25.14 -8.00 9.80
C LEU A 104 -24.87 -6.50 9.97
N ALA A 105 -24.11 -5.92 9.06
CA ALA A 105 -23.74 -4.52 9.10
C ALA A 105 -23.79 -3.91 7.70
N TYR A 106 -23.93 -2.59 7.65
CA TYR A 106 -23.56 -1.80 6.49
C TYR A 106 -22.10 -1.40 6.64
N ARG A 107 -21.28 -1.71 5.63
CA ARG A 107 -19.98 -1.08 5.45
C ARG A 107 -20.22 0.25 4.73
N VAL A 108 -19.84 1.35 5.37
CA VAL A 108 -19.95 2.70 4.85
C VAL A 108 -18.55 3.27 4.68
N VAL A 109 -18.21 3.67 3.45
CA VAL A 109 -16.93 4.32 3.16
C VAL A 109 -17.16 5.81 2.97
N LEU A 110 -16.49 6.60 3.81
CA LEU A 110 -16.54 8.05 3.83
C LEU A 110 -15.17 8.58 3.44
N ALA A 111 -15.10 9.45 2.44
CA ALA A 111 -13.85 10.02 1.96
C ALA A 111 -13.95 11.53 1.83
N ASP A 112 -12.91 12.22 2.26
CA ASP A 112 -12.70 13.65 2.10
C ASP A 112 -11.25 13.83 1.63
N ASP A 113 -11.10 14.20 0.35
CA ASP A 113 -9.81 14.48 -0.25
C ASP A 113 -9.43 15.95 -0.08
N ALA A 114 -10.29 16.80 0.50
CA ALA A 114 -9.96 18.20 0.78
C ALA A 114 -9.23 18.34 2.12
N THR A 115 -9.65 17.56 3.10
CA THR A 115 -8.89 17.26 4.31
C THR A 115 -8.63 15.76 4.26
N PRO A 116 -7.46 15.24 3.86
CA PRO A 116 -7.29 13.81 3.59
C PRO A 116 -7.71 12.94 4.76
N ARG A 117 -8.80 12.21 4.56
CA ARG A 117 -9.27 11.17 5.48
C ARG A 117 -10.17 10.23 4.71
N ARG A 118 -10.04 8.95 5.01
CA ARG A 118 -10.91 7.92 4.44
C ARG A 118 -11.29 6.97 5.55
N VAL A 119 -12.54 6.94 5.96
CA VAL A 119 -13.02 6.08 7.04
C VAL A 119 -13.89 4.98 6.49
N VAL A 120 -13.61 3.75 6.93
CA VAL A 120 -14.50 2.61 6.75
C VAL A 120 -15.22 2.41 8.07
N ALA A 121 -16.54 2.54 8.07
CA ALA A 121 -17.39 2.34 9.24
C ALA A 121 -18.32 1.15 9.02
N PHE A 122 -18.41 0.27 10.02
CA PHE A 122 -19.39 -0.82 10.06
C PHE A 122 -20.52 -0.41 10.99
N VAL A 123 -21.72 -0.27 10.44
CA VAL A 123 -22.93 0.10 11.19
C VAL A 123 -23.86 -1.09 11.24
N ASP A 124 -24.26 -1.53 12.43
CA ASP A 124 -25.18 -2.64 12.66
C ASP A 124 -26.47 -2.42 11.86
N ALA A 125 -26.80 -3.37 10.98
CA ALA A 125 -27.92 -3.25 10.06
C ALA A 125 -29.29 -3.57 10.72
N LEU A 126 -29.31 -3.98 11.98
CA LEU A 126 -30.49 -4.23 12.79
C LEU A 126 -30.75 -3.10 13.79
N THR A 127 -29.70 -2.49 14.35
CA THR A 127 -29.81 -1.49 15.43
C THR A 127 -29.37 -0.08 15.02
N GLY A 128 -28.54 0.05 14.00
CA GLY A 128 -27.97 1.33 13.55
C GLY A 128 -26.79 1.80 14.40
N ALA A 129 -26.32 0.98 15.35
CA ALA A 129 -25.15 1.27 16.17
C ALA A 129 -23.86 1.12 15.36
N LEU A 130 -22.85 1.96 15.65
CA LEU A 130 -21.50 1.76 15.10
C LEU A 130 -20.89 0.51 15.76
N VAL A 131 -20.45 -0.44 14.93
CA VAL A 131 -19.80 -1.70 15.35
C VAL A 131 -18.30 -1.51 15.42
N HIS A 132 -17.73 -0.95 14.36
CA HIS A 132 -16.29 -0.73 14.22
C HIS A 132 -16.03 0.37 13.20
N SER A 133 -14.88 1.04 13.29
CA SER A 133 -14.41 1.95 12.25
C SER A 133 -12.91 2.10 12.29
N TYR A 134 -12.30 2.26 11.12
CA TYR A 134 -10.86 2.55 10.99
C TYR A 134 -10.61 3.58 9.88
N ASN A 135 -9.44 4.22 9.95
CA ASN A 135 -8.93 5.05 8.86
C ASN A 135 -8.27 4.14 7.82
N ASP A 136 -8.71 4.21 6.58
CA ASP A 136 -8.23 3.45 5.42
C ASP A 136 -7.54 4.39 4.41
N LEU A 137 -7.10 5.56 4.88
CA LEU A 137 -6.15 6.38 4.14
C LEU A 137 -4.76 5.76 4.36
N ARG A 138 -4.21 5.15 3.30
CA ARG A 138 -2.89 4.52 3.35
C ARG A 138 -1.84 5.58 3.09
N SER A 139 -1.04 5.88 4.10
CA SER A 139 -0.21 7.07 4.13
C SER A 139 1.18 6.76 4.64
N LEU A 140 2.16 7.59 4.30
CA LEU A 140 3.53 7.40 4.77
C LEU A 140 3.67 7.45 6.30
N ALA A 141 2.94 8.36 6.98
CA ALA A 141 3.02 8.55 8.43
C ALA A 141 1.63 8.49 9.08
N PRO A 142 1.54 8.10 10.37
CA PRO A 142 0.29 8.15 11.11
C PRO A 142 -0.37 9.53 10.96
N ALA A 143 -1.64 9.55 10.53
CA ALA A 143 -2.39 10.80 10.43
C ALA A 143 -2.34 11.48 11.80
N PRO A 144 -1.87 12.74 11.91
CA PRO A 144 -1.91 13.38 13.21
C PRO A 144 -3.38 13.55 13.59
N ILE A 145 -3.68 13.39 14.88
CA ILE A 145 -5.03 13.53 15.42
C ILE A 145 -5.42 15.02 15.29
N TRP A 146 -5.86 15.46 14.12
CA TRP A 146 -6.10 16.89 13.83
C TRP A 146 -7.56 17.31 14.06
N PRO A 147 -7.80 18.51 14.61
CA PRO A 147 -9.07 19.21 14.49
C PRO A 147 -9.23 19.76 13.06
N SER A 148 -10.42 19.59 12.51
CA SER A 148 -10.85 20.04 11.18
C SER A 148 -10.64 21.53 10.92
N ALA A 149 -9.92 21.89 9.86
CA ALA A 149 -9.98 23.22 9.24
C ALA A 149 -10.90 23.16 8.02
N GLY A 150 -12.07 23.79 8.13
CA GLY A 150 -13.09 23.79 7.10
C GLY A 150 -12.75 24.68 5.90
N GLY A 151 -12.92 24.13 4.70
CA GLY A 151 -12.97 24.85 3.43
C GLY A 151 -14.09 24.29 2.55
N SER A 152 -14.96 25.17 2.06
CA SER A 152 -16.17 24.82 1.30
C SER A 152 -15.84 24.43 -0.15
N ALA A 153 -16.49 23.37 -0.62
CA ALA A 153 -16.37 22.79 -1.95
C ALA A 153 -17.29 23.44 -3.02
N SER A 154 -16.87 23.34 -4.29
CA SER A 154 -17.79 23.19 -5.44
C SER A 154 -17.11 22.31 -6.52
N SER A 155 -17.93 21.55 -7.25
CA SER A 155 -17.60 20.25 -7.86
C SER A 155 -17.07 20.25 -9.30
N ALA A 156 -16.30 19.18 -9.58
CA ALA A 156 -16.08 18.42 -10.83
C ALA A 156 -15.49 19.14 -12.07
N GLY A 157 -14.37 18.59 -12.58
CA GLY A 157 -13.82 18.93 -13.90
C GLY A 157 -13.00 17.77 -14.47
N ALA A 158 -13.40 17.30 -15.64
CA ALA A 158 -12.89 16.12 -16.32
C ALA A 158 -11.44 16.25 -16.81
N GLN A 159 -10.74 15.12 -16.81
CA GLN A 159 -9.51 14.85 -17.55
C GLN A 159 -9.71 15.17 -19.03
N THR A 160 -9.03 16.19 -19.55
CA THR A 160 -8.93 16.40 -21.00
C THR A 160 -7.75 15.59 -21.51
N SER A 161 -8.02 14.53 -22.27
CA SER A 161 -7.02 13.84 -23.07
C SER A 161 -6.57 14.74 -24.23
N GLU A 162 -5.43 15.41 -24.07
CA GLU A 162 -4.71 15.96 -25.21
C GLU A 162 -4.02 14.79 -25.94
N ALA A 163 -4.22 14.69 -27.25
CA ALA A 163 -3.61 13.64 -28.07
C ALA A 163 -2.07 13.75 -27.99
N ALA A 164 -1.43 12.74 -27.42
CA ALA A 164 0.02 12.66 -27.26
C ALA A 164 0.74 12.61 -28.61
N ILE A 165 1.74 13.47 -28.82
CA ILE A 165 2.61 13.46 -29.99
C ILE A 165 4.01 13.03 -29.52
N ALA A 166 4.24 11.71 -29.47
CA ALA A 166 5.50 11.05 -29.12
C ALA A 166 6.05 11.32 -27.70
N GLY A 167 6.51 10.24 -27.04
CA GLY A 167 7.32 10.34 -25.84
C GLY A 167 8.70 10.93 -26.16
N VAL A 168 9.21 11.77 -25.27
CA VAL A 168 10.52 12.44 -25.38
C VAL A 168 11.15 12.53 -24.00
N THR A 169 12.38 12.04 -23.88
CA THR A 169 13.19 12.16 -22.66
C THR A 169 13.54 13.63 -22.38
N GLY A 170 13.21 14.09 -21.18
CA GLY A 170 13.58 15.39 -20.60
C GLY A 170 14.68 15.26 -19.55
N VAL A 171 15.19 16.41 -19.12
CA VAL A 171 16.16 16.52 -18.02
C VAL A 171 15.43 17.07 -16.80
N GLY A 172 15.37 16.31 -15.72
CA GLY A 172 14.77 16.73 -14.46
C GLY A 172 15.83 17.01 -13.39
N ASN A 173 15.77 18.17 -12.76
CA ASN A 173 16.55 18.52 -11.58
C ASN A 173 15.65 18.35 -10.36
N SER A 174 15.79 17.18 -9.73
CA SER A 174 14.96 16.73 -8.62
C SER A 174 15.49 17.23 -7.26
N LEU A 175 14.67 17.17 -6.21
CA LEU A 175 15.09 17.54 -4.85
C LEU A 175 16.02 16.48 -4.26
N TYR A 176 15.74 15.19 -4.49
CA TYR A 176 16.38 14.09 -3.75
C TYR A 176 17.27 13.19 -4.63
N SER A 177 16.97 13.10 -5.92
CA SER A 177 17.66 12.20 -6.86
C SER A 177 18.69 12.90 -7.75
N GLY A 178 18.98 14.18 -7.52
CA GLY A 178 19.86 14.99 -8.36
C GLY A 178 19.29 15.23 -9.76
N THR A 179 20.15 15.24 -10.79
CA THR A 179 19.71 15.36 -12.19
C THR A 179 19.40 13.98 -12.76
N VAL A 180 18.15 13.78 -13.18
CA VAL A 180 17.62 12.52 -13.71
C VAL A 180 17.03 12.71 -15.11
N ALA A 181 16.97 11.63 -15.88
CA ALA A 181 16.18 11.60 -17.10
C ALA A 181 14.73 11.24 -16.74
N ILE A 182 13.76 11.95 -17.32
CA ILE A 182 12.34 11.66 -17.15
C ILE A 182 11.62 11.61 -18.49
N GLU A 183 10.65 10.73 -18.64
CA GLU A 183 9.89 10.57 -19.87
C GLU A 183 8.69 11.49 -19.93
N THR A 184 8.66 12.36 -20.93
CA THR A 184 7.62 13.36 -21.09
C THR A 184 6.91 13.19 -22.42
N THR A 185 5.77 13.82 -22.57
CA THR A 185 5.07 13.88 -23.86
C THR A 185 5.24 15.27 -24.45
N LYS A 186 5.62 15.33 -25.73
CA LYS A 186 5.59 16.59 -26.47
C LYS A 186 4.20 16.83 -27.05
N ASN A 187 3.66 18.02 -26.87
CA ASN A 187 2.53 18.51 -27.64
C ASN A 187 2.99 19.69 -28.54
N ILE A 188 2.05 20.30 -29.28
CA ILE A 188 2.38 21.37 -30.24
C ILE A 188 3.07 22.59 -29.58
N LEU A 189 2.81 22.83 -28.30
CA LEU A 189 3.20 24.08 -27.62
C LEU A 189 4.21 23.89 -26.47
N ALA A 190 4.31 22.67 -25.93
CA ALA A 190 5.09 22.38 -24.72
C ALA A 190 5.40 20.88 -24.58
N TYR A 191 6.31 20.57 -23.68
CA TYR A 191 6.45 19.25 -23.07
C TYR A 191 5.56 19.17 -21.82
N THR A 192 5.08 17.98 -21.51
CA THR A 192 4.24 17.71 -20.33
C THR A 192 4.73 16.48 -19.60
N MET A 193 4.69 16.48 -18.26
CA MET A 193 4.99 15.31 -17.42
C MET A 193 3.88 14.24 -17.54
N VAL A 194 3.86 13.60 -18.70
CA VAL A 194 3.02 12.48 -19.08
C VAL A 194 3.94 11.49 -19.78
N ASP A 195 4.09 10.31 -19.19
CA ASP A 195 4.94 9.24 -19.67
C ASP A 195 4.10 8.27 -20.49
N GLY A 196 4.28 8.33 -21.82
CA GLY A 196 3.60 7.45 -22.76
C GLY A 196 4.18 6.03 -22.84
N LEU A 197 5.37 5.78 -22.27
CA LEU A 197 6.01 4.47 -22.27
C LEU A 197 5.49 3.58 -21.13
N ARG A 198 5.04 4.19 -20.03
CA ARG A 198 4.58 3.49 -18.81
C ARG A 198 3.09 3.69 -18.56
N GLY A 199 2.30 3.28 -19.54
CA GLY A 199 0.84 3.24 -19.41
C GLY A 199 0.16 4.61 -19.32
N GLY A 200 0.84 5.70 -19.69
CA GLY A 200 0.28 7.06 -19.62
C GLY A 200 0.33 7.67 -18.22
N GLN A 201 1.21 7.21 -17.33
CA GLN A 201 1.36 7.79 -16.01
C GLN A 201 1.71 9.29 -16.10
N SER A 202 1.26 10.08 -15.13
CA SER A 202 1.37 11.54 -15.22
C SER A 202 1.57 12.19 -13.87
N THR A 203 2.20 13.37 -13.89
CA THR A 203 2.42 14.19 -12.69
C THR A 203 1.74 15.54 -12.82
N VAL A 204 1.01 15.94 -11.78
CA VAL A 204 0.27 17.21 -11.72
C VAL A 204 0.68 18.05 -10.52
N ASP A 205 0.74 19.36 -10.75
CA ASP A 205 0.89 20.39 -9.71
C ASP A 205 -0.49 20.73 -9.12
N MET A 206 -0.72 20.39 -7.86
CA MET A 206 -1.96 20.71 -7.13
C MET A 206 -2.06 22.18 -6.71
N ARG A 207 -1.01 23.00 -6.93
CA ARG A 207 -0.99 24.44 -6.65
C ARG A 207 -1.35 24.80 -5.21
N ASN A 208 -0.94 23.94 -4.28
CA ASN A 208 -1.28 24.02 -2.85
C ASN A 208 -2.79 23.98 -2.57
N GLY A 209 -3.57 23.51 -3.53
CA GLY A 209 -4.96 23.10 -3.38
C GLY A 209 -5.07 21.61 -3.14
N THR A 210 -6.31 21.14 -3.01
CA THR A 210 -6.62 19.74 -2.68
C THR A 210 -7.56 19.07 -3.68
N PHE A 211 -8.04 19.82 -4.68
CA PHE A 211 -9.07 19.36 -5.60
C PHE A 211 -8.60 19.26 -7.06
N PHE A 212 -7.97 20.31 -7.58
CA PHE A 212 -7.61 20.40 -9.00
C PHE A 212 -6.10 20.52 -9.16
N GLY A 213 -5.53 19.61 -9.93
CA GLY A 213 -4.12 19.64 -10.34
C GLY A 213 -3.98 19.95 -11.82
N LEU A 214 -2.90 20.61 -12.18
CA LEU A 214 -2.53 20.88 -13.56
C LEU A 214 -1.27 20.11 -13.92
N THR A 215 -1.31 19.36 -15.01
CA THR A 215 -0.12 18.70 -15.55
C THR A 215 0.98 19.74 -15.76
N PHE A 216 2.18 19.43 -15.30
CA PHE A 216 3.34 20.28 -15.52
C PHE A 216 3.54 20.50 -17.02
N ARG A 217 3.87 21.74 -17.40
CA ARG A 217 4.15 22.14 -18.78
C ARG A 217 5.45 22.92 -18.82
N ASP A 218 6.33 22.55 -19.74
CA ASP A 218 7.61 23.22 -19.94
C ASP A 218 7.91 23.42 -21.44
N ARG A 219 8.73 24.41 -21.79
CA ARG A 219 9.03 24.75 -23.20
C ARG A 219 10.27 24.08 -23.75
N ASP A 220 11.26 23.77 -22.92
CA ASP A 220 12.58 23.30 -23.35
C ASP A 220 12.91 21.85 -22.89
N ASN A 221 12.01 21.25 -22.12
CA ASN A 221 12.10 19.92 -21.53
C ASN A 221 13.16 19.78 -20.43
N THR A 222 13.54 20.90 -19.81
CA THR A 222 14.36 20.94 -18.61
C THR A 222 13.49 21.35 -17.43
N TRP A 223 13.40 20.50 -16.42
CA TRP A 223 12.41 20.62 -15.35
C TRP A 223 13.10 20.85 -14.01
N GLY A 224 12.64 21.83 -13.24
CA GLY A 224 13.13 22.10 -11.89
C GLY A 224 14.53 22.68 -11.85
N ASP A 225 14.92 23.10 -10.65
CA ASP A 225 16.27 23.61 -10.33
C ASP A 225 16.96 22.84 -9.19
N GLY A 226 16.35 21.74 -8.73
CA GLY A 226 16.81 20.94 -7.62
C GLY A 226 16.57 21.57 -6.25
N THR A 227 15.76 22.63 -6.18
CA THR A 227 15.39 23.30 -4.92
C THR A 227 13.88 23.34 -4.75
N THR A 228 13.43 23.53 -3.50
CA THR A 228 12.00 23.74 -3.18
C THR A 228 11.45 25.07 -3.69
N GLY A 229 12.31 25.96 -4.21
CA GLY A 229 11.91 27.21 -4.86
C GLY A 229 11.27 27.01 -6.23
N ASP A 230 11.62 25.93 -6.93
CA ASP A 230 10.97 25.52 -8.17
C ASP A 230 10.07 24.30 -7.92
N ARG A 231 8.79 24.49 -8.21
CA ARG A 231 7.74 23.47 -8.09
C ARG A 231 8.01 22.26 -8.99
N ALA A 232 8.63 22.49 -10.14
CA ALA A 232 8.97 21.42 -11.04
C ALA A 232 9.99 20.44 -10.40
N SER A 233 10.79 20.83 -9.41
CA SER A 233 11.71 19.91 -8.72
C SER A 233 10.97 18.77 -8.01
N ALA A 234 9.93 19.08 -7.21
CA ALA A 234 9.08 18.05 -6.59
C ALA A 234 8.26 17.28 -7.65
N GLY A 235 7.86 17.96 -8.73
CA GLY A 235 7.25 17.32 -9.89
C GLY A 235 8.16 16.27 -10.53
N VAL A 236 9.45 16.56 -10.67
CA VAL A 236 10.46 15.63 -11.17
C VAL A 236 10.58 14.43 -10.24
N ASP A 237 10.72 14.64 -8.93
CA ASP A 237 10.79 13.54 -7.95
C ASP A 237 9.57 12.60 -8.06
N GLY A 238 8.35 13.16 -8.01
CA GLY A 238 7.12 12.38 -8.10
C GLY A 238 6.89 11.70 -9.45
N HIS A 239 7.47 12.23 -10.54
CA HIS A 239 7.43 11.60 -11.86
C HIS A 239 8.46 10.48 -11.98
N PHE A 240 9.71 10.77 -11.65
CA PHE A 240 10.81 9.81 -11.66
C PHE A 240 10.57 8.64 -10.71
N GLY A 241 10.02 8.89 -9.52
CA GLY A 241 9.65 7.84 -8.56
C GLY A 241 8.60 6.88 -9.10
N ALA A 242 7.60 7.40 -9.83
CA ALA A 242 6.60 6.57 -10.51
C ALA A 242 7.23 5.76 -11.66
N GLU A 243 8.13 6.36 -12.47
CA GLU A 243 8.90 5.66 -13.51
C GLU A 243 9.72 4.49 -12.96
N MET A 244 10.52 4.74 -11.92
CA MET A 244 11.37 3.71 -11.31
C MET A 244 10.54 2.61 -10.66
N THR A 245 9.42 2.96 -10.03
CA THR A 245 8.54 1.97 -9.40
C THR A 245 7.82 1.09 -10.42
N TRP A 246 7.33 1.70 -11.51
CA TRP A 246 6.78 0.95 -12.63
C TRP A 246 7.80 -0.01 -13.22
N ASP A 247 9.01 0.47 -13.51
CA ASP A 247 10.06 -0.34 -14.11
C ASP A 247 10.51 -1.46 -13.17
N TYR A 248 10.60 -1.21 -11.86
CA TYR A 248 10.86 -2.24 -10.86
C TYR A 248 9.81 -3.35 -10.92
N TYR A 249 8.52 -3.01 -10.81
CA TYR A 249 7.46 -4.02 -10.86
C TYR A 249 7.41 -4.76 -12.19
N LEU A 250 7.64 -4.08 -13.31
CA LEU A 250 7.63 -4.70 -14.63
C LEU A 250 8.83 -5.63 -14.83
N ASN A 251 10.05 -5.17 -14.53
CA ASN A 251 11.28 -5.88 -14.88
C ASN A 251 11.66 -6.95 -13.85
N VAL A 252 11.30 -6.75 -12.58
CA VAL A 252 11.62 -7.69 -11.49
C VAL A 252 10.48 -8.69 -11.27
N HIS A 253 9.23 -8.24 -11.39
CA HIS A 253 8.05 -9.02 -10.99
C HIS A 253 7.09 -9.34 -12.14
N GLU A 254 7.45 -8.97 -13.37
CA GLU A 254 6.63 -9.14 -14.58
C GLU A 254 5.23 -8.50 -14.48
N ARG A 255 5.07 -7.48 -13.62
CA ARG A 255 3.80 -6.79 -13.36
C ARG A 255 3.67 -5.54 -14.19
N ASN A 256 2.66 -5.48 -15.06
CA ASN A 256 2.43 -4.35 -15.96
C ASN A 256 1.54 -3.28 -15.31
N GLY A 257 2.15 -2.45 -14.46
CA GLY A 257 1.46 -1.40 -13.71
C GLY A 257 0.71 -1.89 -12.47
N ILE A 258 0.06 -0.98 -11.75
CA ILE A 258 -0.52 -1.27 -10.44
C ILE A 258 -1.56 -2.38 -10.48
N TYR A 259 -2.41 -2.44 -11.51
CA TYR A 259 -3.48 -3.43 -11.65
C TYR A 259 -3.15 -4.56 -12.63
N ASP A 260 -1.91 -4.62 -13.13
CA ASP A 260 -1.48 -5.55 -14.18
C ASP A 260 -2.27 -5.39 -15.49
N ASP A 261 -2.72 -4.17 -15.78
CA ASP A 261 -3.55 -3.82 -16.95
C ASP A 261 -2.86 -2.85 -17.92
N GLY A 262 -1.60 -2.49 -17.64
CA GLY A 262 -0.84 -1.54 -18.44
C GLY A 262 -1.30 -0.08 -18.31
N VAL A 263 -2.08 0.25 -17.27
CA VAL A 263 -2.53 1.62 -17.00
C VAL A 263 -1.63 2.30 -15.95
N GLY A 264 -1.10 3.46 -16.31
CA GLY A 264 -0.25 4.29 -15.44
C GLY A 264 -1.01 4.99 -14.32
N ALA A 265 -0.30 5.34 -13.25
CA ALA A 265 -0.85 6.05 -12.10
C ALA A 265 -0.72 7.57 -12.25
N LEU A 266 -1.45 8.31 -11.40
CA LEU A 266 -1.34 9.76 -11.29
C LEU A 266 -0.52 10.13 -10.03
N SER A 267 0.52 10.95 -10.19
CA SER A 267 1.25 11.59 -9.10
C SER A 267 0.72 13.01 -8.89
N ARG A 268 0.26 13.34 -7.68
CA ARG A 268 -0.19 14.68 -7.30
C ARG A 268 0.81 15.31 -6.33
N VAL A 269 1.55 16.32 -6.76
CA VAL A 269 2.52 17.03 -5.90
C VAL A 269 2.00 18.40 -5.49
N HIS A 270 2.61 19.01 -4.48
CA HIS A 270 2.18 20.26 -3.87
C HIS A 270 0.73 20.24 -3.38
N TYR A 271 0.35 19.11 -2.80
CA TYR A 271 -0.97 18.92 -2.26
C TYR A 271 -1.11 19.69 -0.94
N SER A 272 -2.13 20.54 -0.85
CA SER A 272 -2.43 21.38 0.33
C SER A 272 -1.26 22.32 0.71
N VAL A 273 -1.32 22.91 1.90
CA VAL A 273 -0.30 23.81 2.47
C VAL A 273 0.29 23.16 3.72
N ASN A 274 1.61 23.08 3.79
CA ASN A 274 2.36 22.50 4.92
C ASN A 274 1.85 21.10 5.32
N TYR A 275 1.50 20.29 4.32
CA TYR A 275 0.93 18.98 4.55
C TYR A 275 2.03 17.96 4.78
N ASN A 276 2.15 17.52 6.04
CA ASN A 276 3.13 16.55 6.50
C ASN A 276 2.68 15.10 6.26
N ASN A 277 2.33 14.76 5.03
CA ASN A 277 2.09 13.36 4.65
C ASN A 277 2.16 13.14 3.14
N ALA A 278 2.27 11.87 2.77
CA ALA A 278 1.99 11.34 1.45
C ALA A 278 0.94 10.23 1.59
N PHE A 279 0.18 9.94 0.53
CA PHE A 279 -0.79 8.86 0.55
C PHE A 279 -1.17 8.34 -0.83
N TRP A 280 -1.57 7.07 -0.87
CA TRP A 280 -2.27 6.43 -1.97
C TRP A 280 -3.78 6.49 -1.78
N SER A 281 -4.52 6.71 -2.87
CA SER A 281 -5.98 6.64 -2.87
C SER A 281 -6.51 5.73 -3.97
N ASP A 282 -7.18 4.65 -3.57
CA ASP A 282 -7.89 3.73 -4.47
C ASP A 282 -8.98 4.44 -5.30
N THR A 283 -9.51 5.58 -4.82
CA THR A 283 -10.58 6.33 -5.49
C THR A 283 -10.11 6.98 -6.79
N CYS A 284 -8.95 7.63 -6.75
CA CYS A 284 -8.34 8.29 -7.91
C CYS A 284 -7.27 7.42 -8.59
N LYS A 285 -6.87 6.31 -7.96
CA LYS A 285 -5.70 5.49 -8.34
C LYS A 285 -4.43 6.35 -8.43
N CYS A 286 -4.19 7.14 -7.40
CA CYS A 286 -3.18 8.18 -7.44
C CYS A 286 -2.37 8.26 -6.15
N MET A 287 -1.07 8.53 -6.28
CA MET A 287 -0.20 8.94 -5.18
C MET A 287 -0.32 10.46 -4.99
N THR A 288 -0.22 10.91 -3.75
CA THR A 288 -0.40 12.32 -3.38
C THR A 288 0.63 12.73 -2.36
N TYR A 289 1.31 13.84 -2.61
CA TYR A 289 2.47 14.27 -1.86
C TYR A 289 2.29 15.71 -1.37
N GLY A 290 2.36 15.91 -0.07
CA GLY A 290 2.46 17.23 0.54
C GLY A 290 3.86 17.82 0.41
N ASP A 291 3.95 19.13 0.57
CA ASP A 291 5.23 19.86 0.57
C ASP A 291 5.97 19.77 1.91
N GLY A 292 5.34 19.22 2.95
CA GLY A 292 5.82 19.30 4.32
C GLY A 292 5.78 20.73 4.87
N ASP A 293 6.02 20.90 6.17
CA ASP A 293 6.07 22.19 6.85
C ASP A 293 7.47 22.85 6.83
N GLY A 294 8.45 22.18 6.23
CA GLY A 294 9.85 22.61 6.15
C GLY A 294 10.65 22.37 7.44
N SER A 295 10.04 21.80 8.48
CA SER A 295 10.69 21.50 9.77
C SER A 295 10.63 20.01 10.11
N LEU A 296 9.43 19.43 10.14
CA LEU A 296 9.21 18.01 10.34
C LEU A 296 9.34 17.24 9.03
N PHE A 297 8.85 17.81 7.93
CA PHE A 297 9.01 17.24 6.60
C PHE A 297 9.38 18.31 5.58
N SER A 298 10.22 17.94 4.63
CA SER A 298 10.33 18.58 3.31
C SER A 298 9.37 17.88 2.32
N PRO A 299 9.28 18.28 1.03
CA PRO A 299 8.34 17.67 0.09
C PRO A 299 8.44 16.15 0.06
N LEU A 300 7.35 15.43 0.34
CA LEU A 300 7.36 14.00 0.61
C LEU A 300 7.41 13.16 -0.68
N THR A 301 8.37 13.46 -1.56
CA THR A 301 8.47 12.90 -2.92
C THR A 301 9.72 12.04 -3.12
N SER A 302 10.44 11.70 -2.05
CA SER A 302 11.61 10.81 -2.14
C SER A 302 11.25 9.46 -2.75
N LEU A 303 12.27 8.78 -3.27
CA LEU A 303 12.08 7.63 -4.14
C LEU A 303 11.44 6.44 -3.42
N ASP A 304 11.87 6.19 -2.18
CA ASP A 304 11.30 5.18 -1.28
C ASP A 304 9.84 5.49 -0.93
N VAL A 305 9.49 6.77 -0.69
CA VAL A 305 8.12 7.24 -0.43
C VAL A 305 7.27 7.04 -1.69
N ALA A 306 7.76 7.40 -2.88
CA ALA A 306 7.05 7.16 -4.12
C ALA A 306 6.77 5.67 -4.36
N GLY A 307 7.78 4.81 -4.11
CA GLY A 307 7.64 3.36 -4.18
C GLY A 307 6.66 2.80 -3.14
N HIS A 308 6.70 3.32 -1.91
CA HIS A 308 5.78 2.98 -0.82
C HIS A 308 4.33 3.29 -1.22
N GLU A 309 4.03 4.52 -1.65
CA GLU A 309 2.67 4.91 -2.03
C GLU A 309 2.14 4.10 -3.22
N MET A 310 2.98 3.85 -4.23
CA MET A 310 2.56 3.05 -5.38
C MET A 310 2.37 1.56 -5.00
N THR A 311 3.11 1.06 -4.01
CA THR A 311 2.96 -0.30 -3.47
C THR A 311 1.64 -0.51 -2.73
N HIS A 312 1.12 0.50 -2.02
CA HIS A 312 -0.24 0.43 -1.48
C HIS A 312 -1.28 0.13 -2.57
N GLY A 313 -1.07 0.67 -3.78
CA GLY A 313 -1.87 0.34 -4.95
C GLY A 313 -1.73 -1.13 -5.36
N VAL A 314 -0.51 -1.67 -5.39
CA VAL A 314 -0.27 -3.09 -5.72
C VAL A 314 -0.92 -4.00 -4.68
N THR A 315 -0.82 -3.67 -3.40
CA THR A 315 -1.50 -4.39 -2.30
C THR A 315 -3.02 -4.38 -2.48
N SER A 316 -3.63 -3.23 -2.77
CA SER A 316 -5.07 -3.12 -3.08
C SER A 316 -5.48 -3.96 -4.28
N ALA A 317 -4.67 -3.92 -5.34
CA ALA A 317 -4.91 -4.68 -6.56
C ALA A 317 -4.70 -6.19 -6.38
N THR A 318 -4.16 -6.67 -5.26
CA THR A 318 -3.78 -8.07 -5.06
C THR A 318 -4.40 -8.71 -3.82
N ALA A 319 -3.68 -8.71 -2.69
CA ALA A 319 -4.16 -9.27 -1.44
C ALA A 319 -5.38 -8.51 -0.88
N ASP A 320 -5.48 -7.22 -1.18
CA ASP A 320 -6.46 -6.28 -0.64
C ASP A 320 -6.41 -6.26 0.90
N LEU A 321 -5.18 -6.16 1.45
CA LEU A 321 -4.94 -6.14 2.89
C LEU A 321 -5.72 -5.00 3.52
N ILE A 322 -6.68 -5.35 4.38
CA ILE A 322 -7.49 -4.40 5.15
C ILE A 322 -6.55 -3.57 6.00
N TYR A 323 -6.67 -2.24 5.91
CA TYR A 323 -5.79 -1.29 6.58
C TYR A 323 -6.19 -1.09 8.05
N ASP A 324 -6.20 -2.18 8.79
CA ASP A 324 -6.61 -2.28 10.19
C ASP A 324 -5.93 -3.48 10.84
N ASN A 325 -5.60 -3.40 12.13
CA ASN A 325 -4.96 -4.47 12.90
C ASN A 325 -3.72 -5.09 12.16
N GLN A 326 -3.54 -6.41 12.25
CA GLN A 326 -2.39 -7.12 11.66
C GLN A 326 -2.29 -6.96 10.14
N SER A 327 -3.42 -7.01 9.43
CA SER A 327 -3.41 -6.84 7.97
C SER A 327 -2.98 -5.43 7.57
N GLY A 328 -3.29 -4.43 8.40
CA GLY A 328 -2.83 -3.06 8.20
C GLY A 328 -1.32 -2.93 8.43
N GLY A 329 -0.79 -3.52 9.50
CA GLY A 329 0.66 -3.58 9.74
C GLY A 329 1.42 -4.28 8.60
N LEU A 330 0.84 -5.35 8.04
CA LEU A 330 1.39 -6.01 6.85
C LEU A 330 1.26 -5.15 5.59
N ASN A 331 0.20 -4.36 5.43
CA ASN A 331 0.03 -3.43 4.30
C ASN A 331 1.12 -2.35 4.30
N GLU A 332 1.38 -1.77 5.47
CA GLU A 332 2.48 -0.83 5.70
C GLU A 332 3.85 -1.47 5.45
N ALA A 333 4.09 -2.66 6.02
CA ALA A 333 5.37 -3.33 5.86
C ALA A 333 5.66 -3.70 4.40
N MET A 334 4.67 -4.17 3.64
CA MET A 334 4.84 -4.44 2.21
C MET A 334 5.24 -3.16 1.46
N SER A 335 4.67 -2.02 1.84
CA SER A 335 4.95 -0.73 1.21
C SER A 335 6.34 -0.22 1.55
N ASP A 336 6.80 -0.37 2.79
CA ASP A 336 8.19 -0.11 3.20
C ASP A 336 9.19 -1.04 2.47
N ILE A 337 8.90 -2.34 2.42
CA ILE A 337 9.73 -3.36 1.77
C ILE A 337 9.92 -3.04 0.29
N PHE A 338 8.83 -2.86 -0.45
CA PHE A 338 8.94 -2.64 -1.89
C PHE A 338 9.35 -1.21 -2.24
N GLY A 339 9.02 -0.20 -1.42
CA GLY A 339 9.60 1.14 -1.55
C GLY A 339 11.13 1.12 -1.41
N THR A 340 11.63 0.36 -0.44
CA THR A 340 13.08 0.13 -0.27
C THR A 340 13.68 -0.60 -1.47
N MET A 341 13.04 -1.66 -1.98
CA MET A 341 13.54 -2.38 -3.16
C MET A 341 13.51 -1.53 -4.42
N VAL A 342 12.55 -0.60 -4.57
CA VAL A 342 12.56 0.40 -5.65
C VAL A 342 13.81 1.30 -5.57
N GLU A 343 14.20 1.72 -4.37
CA GLU A 343 15.41 2.52 -4.19
C GLU A 343 16.68 1.75 -4.60
N TYR A 344 16.80 0.49 -4.18
CA TYR A 344 17.89 -0.39 -4.62
C TYR A 344 17.87 -0.63 -6.14
N TYR A 345 16.69 -0.83 -6.72
CA TYR A 345 16.51 -1.01 -8.16
C TYR A 345 16.96 0.23 -8.94
N ALA A 346 16.53 1.42 -8.53
CA ALA A 346 16.89 2.65 -9.20
C ALA A 346 18.40 2.91 -9.13
N ALA A 347 19.03 2.67 -7.97
CA ALA A 347 20.49 2.77 -7.82
C ALA A 347 21.23 1.80 -8.76
N ALA A 348 20.75 0.56 -8.88
CA ALA A 348 21.28 -0.42 -9.84
C ALA A 348 21.08 0.00 -11.31
N ASN A 349 20.12 0.89 -11.57
CA ASN A 349 19.79 1.43 -12.89
C ASN A 349 20.24 2.89 -13.08
N GLY A 350 21.22 3.34 -12.30
CA GLY A 350 21.93 4.60 -12.55
C GLY A 350 21.44 5.82 -11.77
N ALA A 351 20.47 5.68 -10.87
CA ALA A 351 20.14 6.74 -9.92
C ALA A 351 21.31 6.98 -8.96
N THR A 352 21.53 8.24 -8.57
CA THR A 352 22.65 8.62 -7.69
C THR A 352 22.34 8.49 -6.21
N LYS A 353 21.06 8.34 -5.85
CA LYS A 353 20.62 8.10 -4.47
C LYS A 353 21.24 6.80 -3.97
N THR A 354 21.90 6.86 -2.81
CA THR A 354 22.44 5.64 -2.18
C THR A 354 21.29 4.89 -1.52
N PRO A 355 21.07 3.61 -1.90
CA PRO A 355 19.98 2.84 -1.35
C PRO A 355 20.28 2.42 0.09
N ASN A 356 19.27 2.39 0.94
CA ASN A 356 19.40 1.94 2.33
C ASN A 356 18.11 1.27 2.84
N TYR A 357 17.98 1.06 4.16
CA TYR A 357 16.82 0.42 4.82
C TYR A 357 16.13 1.38 5.82
N LEU A 358 16.31 2.67 5.60
CA LEU A 358 15.59 3.74 6.25
C LEU A 358 14.39 4.09 5.37
N ILE A 359 13.32 4.55 6.01
CA ILE A 359 12.12 5.03 5.32
C ILE A 359 11.99 6.52 5.60
N GLY A 360 11.91 7.31 4.53
CA GLY A 360 11.68 8.74 4.54
C GLY A 360 12.84 9.58 5.09
N GLU A 361 14.06 9.05 5.14
CA GLU A 361 15.25 9.77 5.64
C GLU A 361 15.61 11.01 4.82
N ASP A 362 15.23 11.03 3.53
CA ASP A 362 15.43 12.19 2.66
C ASP A 362 14.45 13.33 2.96
N VAL A 363 13.28 12.99 3.51
CA VAL A 363 12.15 13.94 3.67
C VAL A 363 11.90 14.33 5.12
N PHE A 364 12.18 13.43 6.05
CA PHE A 364 11.95 13.60 7.48
C PHE A 364 13.01 14.50 8.09
N THR A 365 12.59 15.42 8.95
CA THR A 365 13.46 16.28 9.78
C THR A 365 14.68 16.81 9.03
N PRO A 366 14.50 17.60 7.94
CA PRO A 366 15.61 18.02 7.06
C PRO A 366 16.75 18.79 7.76
N GLY A 367 16.53 19.26 9.00
CA GLY A 367 17.56 19.86 9.85
C GLY A 367 18.38 18.86 10.70
N THR A 368 18.05 17.57 10.68
CA THR A 368 18.66 16.51 11.50
C THR A 368 19.26 15.44 10.57
N PRO A 369 20.57 15.45 10.34
CA PRO A 369 21.18 14.46 9.44
C PRO A 369 21.16 13.04 10.03
N GLY A 370 20.76 12.06 9.22
CA GLY A 370 20.92 10.63 9.50
C GLY A 370 19.83 10.03 10.39
N ASP A 371 18.75 10.76 10.66
CA ASP A 371 17.51 10.16 11.14
C ASP A 371 16.57 9.80 9.97
N ALA A 372 15.48 9.10 10.31
CA ALA A 372 14.50 8.60 9.38
C ALA A 372 13.15 8.48 10.06
N LEU A 373 12.08 8.40 9.28
CA LEU A 373 10.73 8.18 9.80
C LEU A 373 10.58 6.78 10.39
N ARG A 374 11.14 5.75 9.72
CA ARG A 374 11.21 4.36 10.21
C ARG A 374 12.53 3.72 9.85
N TYR A 375 12.90 2.67 10.60
CA TYR A 375 14.16 1.94 10.45
C TYR A 375 13.87 0.44 10.28
N MET A 376 13.94 -0.10 9.06
CA MET A 376 13.57 -1.50 8.84
C MET A 376 14.49 -2.47 9.59
N ALA A 377 15.78 -2.16 9.67
CA ALA A 377 16.77 -3.00 10.34
C ALA A 377 16.70 -2.95 11.89
N ASN A 378 16.09 -1.90 12.44
CA ASN A 378 15.96 -1.70 13.88
C ASN A 378 14.72 -0.84 14.21
N PRO A 379 13.50 -1.41 14.09
CA PRO A 379 12.26 -0.62 14.15
C PRO A 379 12.12 0.24 15.41
N THR A 380 12.51 -0.30 16.57
CA THR A 380 12.40 0.40 17.86
C THR A 380 13.23 1.69 17.96
N GLN A 381 14.13 1.94 17.01
CA GLN A 381 14.96 3.15 16.94
C GLN A 381 14.15 4.44 16.74
N ASP A 382 12.97 4.38 16.12
CA ASP A 382 12.07 5.54 15.99
C ASP A 382 11.30 5.85 17.30
N GLY A 383 11.42 4.99 18.32
CA GLY A 383 10.79 5.12 19.62
C GLY A 383 9.32 4.71 19.70
N ASN A 384 8.70 4.25 18.61
CA ASN A 384 7.27 3.90 18.54
C ASN A 384 7.00 2.53 17.88
N SER A 385 7.75 2.18 16.83
CA SER A 385 7.60 0.92 16.11
C SER A 385 8.02 -0.26 16.98
N ILE A 386 7.29 -1.37 16.81
CA ILE A 386 7.59 -2.64 17.47
C ILE A 386 8.30 -3.56 16.48
N ASP A 387 9.27 -4.33 16.97
CA ASP A 387 10.02 -5.32 16.17
C ASP A 387 9.66 -6.77 16.55
N ASN A 388 8.77 -6.95 17.54
CA ASN A 388 8.42 -8.24 18.11
C ASN A 388 6.90 -8.42 18.18
N PHE A 389 6.40 -9.56 17.68
CA PHE A 389 4.98 -9.88 17.68
C PHE A 389 4.39 -10.06 19.08
N GLU A 390 5.18 -10.37 20.10
CA GLU A 390 4.68 -10.44 21.48
C GLU A 390 4.23 -9.08 22.02
N ASP A 391 4.72 -7.98 21.45
CA ASP A 391 4.34 -6.62 21.81
C ASP A 391 3.16 -6.10 20.96
N TYR A 392 2.66 -6.91 20.03
CA TYR A 392 1.52 -6.56 19.17
C TYR A 392 0.22 -6.39 19.96
N SER A 393 -0.57 -5.40 19.55
CA SER A 393 -1.93 -5.15 20.00
C SER A 393 -2.72 -4.46 18.89
N ASP A 394 -4.01 -4.78 18.78
CA ASP A 394 -4.95 -4.15 17.84
C ASP A 394 -5.12 -2.62 18.06
N PHE A 395 -4.59 -2.08 19.17
CA PHE A 395 -4.60 -0.64 19.47
C PHE A 395 -3.34 0.11 19.01
N ILE A 396 -2.31 -0.61 18.54
CA ILE A 396 -1.09 0.01 18.02
C ILE A 396 -1.33 0.36 16.56
N ASP A 397 -0.93 1.57 16.18
CA ASP A 397 -1.08 2.05 14.81
C ASP A 397 -0.33 1.14 13.81
N VAL A 398 -0.92 0.95 12.64
CA VAL A 398 -0.41 0.06 11.59
C VAL A 398 1.02 0.41 11.17
N HIS A 399 1.38 1.70 11.16
CA HIS A 399 2.74 2.16 10.79
C HIS A 399 3.80 1.74 11.82
N TYR A 400 3.40 1.42 13.06
CA TYR A 400 4.31 0.95 14.11
C TYR A 400 4.35 -0.58 14.20
N THR A 401 3.23 -1.24 13.91
CA THR A 401 3.19 -2.73 13.86
C THR A 401 3.87 -3.29 12.61
N SER A 402 4.06 -2.48 11.56
CA SER A 402 4.82 -2.86 10.35
C SER A 402 6.27 -3.24 10.65
N GLY A 403 6.86 -2.69 11.72
CA GLY A 403 8.22 -2.97 12.15
C GLY A 403 8.53 -4.48 12.28
N ILE A 404 7.55 -5.29 12.69
CA ILE A 404 7.67 -6.75 12.80
C ILE A 404 8.04 -7.38 11.46
N ALA A 405 7.33 -7.03 10.38
CA ALA A 405 7.60 -7.59 9.06
C ALA A 405 8.79 -6.89 8.37
N ASN A 406 9.03 -5.61 8.66
CA ASN A 406 10.19 -4.87 8.16
C ASN A 406 11.51 -5.52 8.59
N VAL A 407 11.68 -5.80 9.88
CA VAL A 407 12.93 -6.41 10.38
C VAL A 407 13.04 -7.87 9.97
N ALA A 408 11.92 -8.61 9.87
CA ALA A 408 11.93 -9.97 9.34
C ALA A 408 12.41 -9.99 7.87
N PHE A 409 11.93 -9.06 7.03
CA PHE A 409 12.40 -8.92 5.66
C PHE A 409 13.87 -8.51 5.58
N TYR A 410 14.30 -7.50 6.35
CA TYR A 410 15.69 -7.06 6.40
C TYR A 410 16.63 -8.22 6.75
N LEU A 411 16.31 -8.98 7.82
CA LEU A 411 17.12 -10.12 8.25
C LEU A 411 17.08 -11.27 7.24
N LEU A 412 15.96 -11.50 6.55
CA LEU A 412 15.89 -12.46 5.46
C LEU A 412 16.82 -12.05 4.30
N ALA A 413 16.82 -10.79 3.92
CA ALA A 413 17.61 -10.27 2.81
C ALA A 413 19.11 -10.22 3.14
N GLU A 414 19.49 -9.59 4.25
CA GLU A 414 20.89 -9.28 4.60
C GLU A 414 21.51 -10.30 5.56
N GLY A 415 20.70 -11.03 6.32
CA GLY A 415 21.15 -11.86 7.44
C GLY A 415 21.53 -11.03 8.67
N GLY A 416 22.05 -11.72 9.68
CA GLY A 416 22.53 -11.09 10.91
C GLY A 416 21.73 -11.56 12.12
N THR A 417 21.51 -10.65 13.08
CA THR A 417 20.88 -10.96 14.36
C THR A 417 19.79 -9.94 14.64
N HIS A 418 18.61 -10.41 15.04
CA HIS A 418 17.50 -9.54 15.41
C HIS A 418 17.87 -8.64 16.60
N PRO A 419 17.63 -7.31 16.52
CA PRO A 419 18.14 -6.35 17.49
C PRO A 419 17.64 -6.58 18.92
N SER A 420 16.37 -6.95 19.09
CA SER A 420 15.77 -7.13 20.42
C SER A 420 15.81 -8.56 20.97
N THR A 421 15.77 -9.58 20.10
CA THR A 421 15.70 -10.99 20.52
C THR A 421 17.04 -11.71 20.47
N GLY A 422 18.04 -11.15 19.76
CA GLY A 422 19.35 -11.80 19.61
C GLY A 422 19.32 -13.06 18.74
N LEU A 423 18.20 -13.38 18.08
CA LEU A 423 18.05 -14.57 17.25
C LEU A 423 18.71 -14.37 15.88
N PRO A 424 19.58 -15.30 15.43
CA PRO A 424 20.27 -15.17 14.16
C PRO A 424 19.42 -15.61 12.96
N VAL A 425 19.60 -14.93 11.83
CA VAL A 425 18.97 -15.26 10.54
C VAL A 425 20.05 -15.32 9.47
N THR A 426 19.99 -16.36 8.63
CA THR A 426 20.93 -16.51 7.51
C THR A 426 20.41 -15.76 6.29
N GLY A 427 21.08 -14.70 5.86
CA GLY A 427 20.63 -13.89 4.71
C GLY A 427 20.62 -14.68 3.40
N ILE A 428 19.59 -14.47 2.58
CA ILE A 428 19.43 -15.11 1.25
C ILE A 428 19.63 -14.14 0.08
N GLY A 429 19.86 -12.86 0.37
CA GLY A 429 19.95 -11.78 -0.61
C GLY A 429 18.60 -11.16 -0.96
N ARG A 430 18.61 -9.86 -1.27
CA ARG A 430 17.43 -9.05 -1.62
C ARG A 430 16.62 -9.65 -2.76
N ASP A 431 17.27 -10.00 -3.87
CA ASP A 431 16.62 -10.56 -5.07
C ASP A 431 15.76 -11.79 -4.76
N LYS A 432 16.16 -12.64 -3.81
CA LYS A 432 15.33 -13.79 -3.41
C LYS A 432 14.25 -13.43 -2.41
N ALA A 433 14.59 -12.56 -1.44
CA ALA A 433 13.65 -12.12 -0.42
C ALA A 433 12.45 -11.38 -1.04
N GLU A 434 12.69 -10.47 -2.00
CA GLU A 434 11.64 -9.71 -2.67
C GLU A 434 10.71 -10.61 -3.51
N GLN A 435 11.26 -11.64 -4.18
CA GLN A 435 10.46 -12.60 -4.96
C GLN A 435 9.55 -13.44 -4.05
N ILE A 436 10.03 -13.83 -2.86
CA ILE A 436 9.24 -14.57 -1.87
C ILE A 436 8.09 -13.70 -1.37
N PHE A 437 8.38 -12.46 -0.94
CA PHE A 437 7.35 -11.56 -0.40
C PHE A 437 6.35 -11.14 -1.49
N TYR A 438 6.80 -10.92 -2.73
CA TYR A 438 5.92 -10.56 -3.83
C TYR A 438 4.99 -11.71 -4.21
N LEU A 439 5.50 -12.94 -4.33
CA LEU A 439 4.66 -14.11 -4.60
C LEU A 439 3.68 -14.37 -3.45
N ALA A 440 4.11 -14.21 -2.19
CA ALA A 440 3.22 -14.33 -1.04
C ALA A 440 2.09 -13.29 -1.10
N LEU A 441 2.42 -12.01 -1.29
CA LEU A 441 1.45 -10.92 -1.40
C LEU A 441 0.44 -11.12 -2.54
N THR A 442 0.93 -11.51 -3.72
CA THR A 442 0.09 -11.53 -4.93
C THR A 442 -0.68 -12.84 -5.14
N GLY A 443 -0.11 -13.96 -4.66
CA GLY A 443 -0.64 -15.31 -4.86
C GLY A 443 -1.35 -15.89 -3.64
N TYR A 444 -0.93 -15.57 -2.41
CA TYR A 444 -1.30 -16.31 -1.19
C TYR A 444 -2.12 -15.48 -0.20
N MET A 445 -1.61 -14.31 0.22
CA MET A 445 -2.14 -13.52 1.33
C MET A 445 -3.55 -12.98 1.08
N ILE A 446 -4.46 -13.10 2.05
CA ILE A 446 -5.86 -12.64 1.97
C ILE A 446 -6.10 -11.26 2.60
N SER A 447 -7.26 -10.67 2.37
CA SER A 447 -7.59 -9.31 2.86
C SER A 447 -7.52 -9.15 4.38
N SER A 448 -7.78 -10.21 5.17
CA SER A 448 -7.61 -10.17 6.64
C SER A 448 -6.37 -10.93 7.10
N GLU A 449 -5.27 -10.85 6.33
CA GLU A 449 -4.03 -11.55 6.63
C GLU A 449 -3.56 -11.27 8.06
N THR A 450 -3.19 -12.34 8.77
CA THR A 450 -2.51 -12.25 10.06
C THR A 450 -1.02 -12.47 9.88
N PHE A 451 -0.19 -12.02 10.81
CA PHE A 451 1.26 -12.28 10.75
C PHE A 451 1.57 -13.79 10.69
N ALA A 452 0.79 -14.62 11.41
CA ALA A 452 0.96 -16.07 11.37
C ALA A 452 0.63 -16.68 10.00
N GLN A 453 -0.38 -16.14 9.30
CA GLN A 453 -0.67 -16.53 7.92
C GLN A 453 0.42 -16.01 6.97
N ALA A 454 0.89 -14.77 7.13
CA ALA A 454 1.97 -14.21 6.32
C ALA A 454 3.26 -15.04 6.43
N ARG A 455 3.58 -15.54 7.63
CA ARG A 455 4.65 -16.53 7.85
C ARG A 455 4.44 -17.79 7.01
N ALA A 456 3.25 -18.39 7.08
CA ALA A 456 2.95 -19.60 6.32
C ALA A 456 3.01 -19.37 4.80
N ASP A 457 2.49 -18.23 4.35
CA ASP A 457 2.38 -17.87 2.94
C ASP A 457 3.74 -17.54 2.32
N THR A 458 4.63 -16.87 3.07
CA THR A 458 6.03 -16.66 2.63
C THR A 458 6.85 -17.95 2.64
N ILE A 459 6.64 -18.87 3.59
CA ILE A 459 7.24 -20.21 3.56
C ILE A 459 6.77 -20.99 2.34
N GLN A 460 5.48 -20.90 2.00
CA GLN A 460 4.90 -21.56 0.84
C GLN A 460 5.44 -20.96 -0.47
N ALA A 461 5.56 -19.62 -0.55
CA ALA A 461 6.17 -18.94 -1.69
C ALA A 461 7.64 -19.36 -1.87
N ALA A 462 8.43 -19.40 -0.80
CA ALA A 462 9.81 -19.89 -0.85
C ALA A 462 9.90 -21.37 -1.26
N THR A 463 8.96 -22.19 -0.79
CA THR A 463 8.87 -23.61 -1.17
C THR A 463 8.62 -23.77 -2.67
N ASP A 464 7.78 -22.93 -3.26
CA ASP A 464 7.48 -22.97 -4.68
C ASP A 464 8.63 -22.45 -5.56
N LEU A 465 9.30 -21.40 -5.10
CA LEU A 465 10.41 -20.77 -5.82
C LEU A 465 11.69 -21.62 -5.76
N PHE A 466 11.99 -22.23 -4.60
CA PHE A 466 13.30 -22.81 -4.32
C PHE A 466 13.26 -24.28 -3.87
N GLY A 467 12.07 -24.83 -3.57
CA GLY A 467 11.88 -26.20 -3.08
C GLY A 467 11.80 -26.27 -1.55
N GLY A 468 11.04 -27.24 -1.03
CA GLY A 468 10.68 -27.31 0.40
C GLY A 468 11.82 -27.61 1.38
N THR A 469 12.96 -28.11 0.90
CA THR A 469 14.16 -28.37 1.73
C THR A 469 15.27 -27.35 1.47
N SER A 470 14.94 -26.22 0.85
CA SER A 470 15.91 -25.21 0.47
C SER A 470 16.41 -24.39 1.67
N PRO A 471 17.63 -23.83 1.59
CA PRO A 471 18.09 -22.84 2.56
C PRO A 471 17.15 -21.63 2.66
N GLU A 472 16.50 -21.23 1.57
CA GLU A 472 15.55 -20.14 1.50
C GLU A 472 14.34 -20.38 2.40
N VAL A 473 13.72 -21.56 2.31
CA VAL A 473 12.60 -21.95 3.20
C VAL A 473 13.02 -21.92 4.66
N THR A 474 14.23 -22.42 4.96
CA THR A 474 14.78 -22.42 6.32
C THR A 474 14.96 -20.99 6.83
N SER A 475 15.51 -20.11 6.00
CA SER A 475 15.77 -18.72 6.37
C SER A 475 14.49 -17.90 6.55
N VAL A 476 13.46 -18.11 5.72
CA VAL A 476 12.14 -17.50 5.94
C VAL A 476 11.57 -17.90 7.30
N GLY A 477 11.69 -19.19 7.66
CA GLY A 477 11.32 -19.67 8.99
C GLY A 477 12.09 -18.93 10.11
N GLN A 478 13.42 -18.83 9.98
CA GLN A 478 14.27 -18.11 10.93
C GLN A 478 13.89 -16.63 11.07
N ALA A 479 13.61 -15.95 9.96
CA ALA A 479 13.21 -14.54 9.96
C ALA A 479 11.94 -14.31 10.77
N TRP A 480 10.89 -15.10 10.54
CA TRP A 480 9.65 -15.00 11.31
C TRP A 480 9.78 -15.47 12.76
N ASP A 481 10.61 -16.49 13.02
CA ASP A 481 10.94 -16.91 14.38
C ASP A 481 11.68 -15.81 15.15
N SER A 482 12.54 -15.03 14.48
CA SER A 482 13.34 -13.97 15.10
C SER A 482 12.49 -12.82 15.67
N VAL A 483 11.31 -12.60 15.08
CA VAL A 483 10.31 -11.59 15.48
C VAL A 483 9.14 -12.20 16.29
N CYS A 484 9.29 -13.45 16.73
CA CYS A 484 8.32 -14.16 17.56
C CYS A 484 6.91 -14.33 16.92
N VAL A 485 6.80 -14.26 15.59
CA VAL A 485 5.54 -14.55 14.90
C VAL A 485 5.28 -16.05 14.99
N PRO A 486 4.17 -16.47 15.61
CA PRO A 486 4.11 -17.75 16.31
C PRO A 486 4.20 -18.98 15.41
N THR A 487 5.01 -19.94 15.88
CA THR A 487 4.63 -21.37 15.93
C THR A 487 4.72 -21.96 17.36
N THR A 488 5.49 -21.34 18.27
CA THR A 488 5.57 -21.59 19.73
C THR A 488 6.14 -20.35 20.45
N ALA A 489 5.97 -20.22 21.77
CA ALA A 489 6.44 -19.10 22.59
C ALA A 489 7.92 -18.75 22.36
N CYS A 490 8.21 -17.46 22.24
CA CYS A 490 9.56 -16.96 22.03
C CYS A 490 10.35 -17.00 23.35
N ALA A 491 11.59 -17.48 23.31
CA ALA A 491 12.46 -17.36 24.47
C ALA A 491 13.05 -15.94 24.47
N ARG A 492 12.60 -15.11 25.42
CA ARG A 492 13.25 -13.82 25.72
C ARG A 492 14.58 -14.02 26.42
#